data_AF-A0A2E2ZFS5-F1
#
_entry.id   AF-A0A2E2ZFS5-F1
#
_cell.length_a   1.000
_cell.length_b   1.000
_cell.length_c   1.000
_cell.angle_alpha   90.00
_cell.angle_beta   90.00
_cell.angle_gamma   90.00
#
_symmetry.space_group_name_H-M   'P 1'
#
loop_
_entity.id
_entity.type
_entity.pdbx_description
1 polymer ?
#
loop_
_entity_poly.entity_id
_entity_poly.type
_entity_poly.pdbx_seq_one_letter_code
_entity_poly.pdbx_strand_id
1 'polypeptide(L)'
;MNLVEITGQPCSGKSTLMNTYTFDGIKPQVYKQGLFLKLINFIRGLIYLRLKIHLLLSWSLKEQGSFAFRMNIFRNAVSKFGIFVDLKKNYIDSGQIMIVDEGISHLPFLFQNTETHLVLELLRSELSDIEVIFLPNPGSSTIKERLKSRGHKRLKYLNVDSFMSRNRDIECYLIDQYPHLSKNLIIFGDD
;
A
#
# COMPACT_ATOMS: atom_id res chain seq x y z
N MET A 1 -1.43 -2.11 20.13
CA MET A 1 -0.86 -1.98 18.78
C MET A 1 -1.79 -1.13 17.93
N ASN A 2 -1.33 0.07 17.54
CA ASN A 2 -2.05 0.99 16.67
C ASN A 2 -1.18 1.31 15.44
N LEU A 3 -0.76 0.27 14.72
CA LEU A 3 -0.21 0.44 13.37
C LEU A 3 -1.40 0.61 12.44
N VAL A 4 -1.54 1.82 11.90
CA VAL A 4 -2.60 2.15 10.96
C VAL A 4 -2.00 2.37 9.59
N GLU A 5 -2.52 1.67 8.58
CA GLU A 5 -2.14 1.88 7.20
C GLU A 5 -3.29 2.53 6.43
N ILE A 6 -2.97 3.58 5.67
CA ILE A 6 -3.92 4.17 4.73
C ILE A 6 -3.67 3.58 3.35
N THR A 7 -4.73 3.02 2.77
CA THR A 7 -4.73 2.43 1.43
C THR A 7 -5.95 2.88 0.63
N GLY A 8 -6.04 2.42 -0.61
CA GLY A 8 -6.99 2.90 -1.62
C GLY A 8 -6.29 3.19 -2.94
N GLN A 9 -7.06 3.42 -3.99
CA GLN A 9 -6.53 3.53 -5.35
C GLN A 9 -5.45 4.61 -5.50
N PRO A 10 -4.52 4.45 -6.46
CA PRO A 10 -3.62 5.53 -6.85
C PRO A 10 -4.41 6.83 -7.15
N CYS A 11 -3.96 7.94 -6.58
CA CYS A 11 -4.60 9.27 -6.70
C CYS A 11 -6.00 9.44 -6.04
N SER A 12 -6.43 8.54 -5.15
CA SER A 12 -7.67 8.73 -4.38
C SER A 12 -7.63 9.93 -3.42
N GLY A 13 -6.44 10.35 -2.97
CA GLY A 13 -6.26 11.51 -2.09
C GLY A 13 -5.69 11.19 -0.71
N LYS A 14 -5.11 9.98 -0.53
CA LYS A 14 -4.59 9.47 0.74
C LYS A 14 -3.68 10.45 1.50
N SER A 15 -2.70 11.04 0.82
CA SER A 15 -1.81 12.01 1.46
C SER A 15 -2.53 13.31 1.89
N THR A 16 -3.65 13.68 1.25
CA THR A 16 -4.49 14.80 1.70
C THR A 16 -5.22 14.42 2.99
N LEU A 17 -5.82 13.21 3.02
CA LEU A 17 -6.48 12.67 4.21
C LEU A 17 -5.54 12.62 5.42
N MET A 18 -4.29 12.16 5.22
CA MET A 18 -3.29 12.08 6.29
C MET A 18 -2.97 13.40 6.97
N ASN A 19 -3.12 14.52 6.26
CA ASN A 19 -2.81 15.83 6.82
C ASN A 19 -3.96 16.39 7.66
N THR A 20 -5.18 15.90 7.44
CA THR A 20 -6.41 16.40 8.08
C THR A 20 -6.97 15.46 9.14
N TYR A 21 -6.66 14.16 9.07
CA TYR A 21 -7.23 13.16 9.97
C TYR A 21 -6.57 13.18 11.35
N THR A 22 -7.39 13.16 12.40
CA THR A 22 -6.98 13.06 13.81
C THR A 22 -7.65 11.86 14.45
N PHE A 23 -6.89 11.05 15.17
CA PHE A 23 -7.43 9.91 15.93
C PHE A 23 -7.67 10.36 17.36
N ASP A 24 -8.94 10.44 17.79
CA ASP A 24 -9.31 10.87 19.14
C ASP A 24 -8.64 12.19 19.56
N GLY A 25 -8.55 13.16 18.65
CA GLY A 25 -7.88 14.44 18.87
C GLY A 25 -6.35 14.40 18.81
N ILE A 26 -5.73 13.23 18.62
CA ILE A 26 -4.30 13.06 18.46
C ILE A 26 -3.94 13.13 16.97
N LYS A 27 -3.03 14.04 16.63
CA LYS A 27 -2.47 14.11 15.28
C LYS A 27 -1.46 12.97 15.10
N PRO A 28 -1.69 12.06 14.15
CA PRO A 28 -0.80 10.93 13.93
C PRO A 28 0.56 11.35 13.42
N GLN A 29 1.60 10.59 13.77
CA GLN A 29 2.93 10.78 13.18
C GLN A 29 3.02 10.04 11.85
N VAL A 30 3.31 10.79 10.79
CA VAL A 30 3.55 10.25 9.46
C VAL A 30 4.96 9.68 9.39
N TYR A 31 5.08 8.38 9.11
CA TYR A 31 6.39 7.75 8.97
C TYR A 31 7.13 8.27 7.72
N LYS A 32 8.24 8.97 7.92
CA LYS A 32 9.10 9.50 6.86
C LYS A 32 10.47 8.81 6.87
N GLN A 33 11.00 8.51 5.69
CA GLN A 33 12.29 7.83 5.54
C GLN A 33 13.29 8.64 4.74
N GLY A 34 14.45 8.89 5.34
CA GLY A 34 15.66 9.30 4.63
C GLY A 34 16.24 8.17 3.75
N LEU A 35 17.21 8.48 2.89
CA LEU A 35 17.84 7.52 1.98
C LEU A 35 18.44 6.31 2.71
N PHE A 36 19.14 6.55 3.83
CA PHE A 36 19.75 5.50 4.63
C PHE A 36 18.72 4.53 5.22
N LEU A 37 17.64 5.06 5.78
CA LEU A 37 16.53 4.25 6.31
C LEU A 37 15.84 3.43 5.21
N LYS A 38 15.70 3.97 3.98
CA LYS A 38 15.15 3.21 2.85
C LYS A 38 15.99 1.98 2.52
N LEU A 39 17.32 2.10 2.54
CA LEU A 39 18.22 0.96 2.30
C LEU A 39 18.12 -0.05 3.43
N ILE A 40 18.14 0.39 4.69
CA ILE A 40 17.97 -0.48 5.85
C ILE A 40 16.65 -1.23 5.78
N ASN A 41 15.55 -0.54 5.50
CA ASN A 41 14.23 -1.15 5.40
C ASN A 41 14.15 -2.11 4.20
N PHE A 42 14.81 -1.82 3.08
CA PHE A 42 14.94 -2.80 2.01
C PHE A 42 15.65 -4.09 2.50
N ILE A 43 16.81 -3.98 3.16
CA ILE A 43 17.54 -5.13 3.71
C ILE A 43 16.71 -5.90 4.74
N ARG A 44 16.01 -5.21 5.65
CA ARG A 44 15.09 -5.83 6.60
C ARG A 44 13.96 -6.59 5.91
N GLY A 45 13.41 -6.02 4.84
CA GLY A 45 12.41 -6.67 4.00
C GLY A 45 12.92 -7.97 3.38
N LEU A 46 14.17 -7.97 2.86
CA LEU A 46 14.80 -9.18 2.32
C LEU A 46 14.90 -10.29 3.38
N ILE A 47 15.39 -9.93 4.58
CA ILE A 47 15.56 -10.87 5.71
C ILE A 47 14.20 -11.42 6.16
N TYR A 48 13.18 -10.56 6.22
CA TYR A 48 11.83 -10.94 6.64
C TYR A 48 11.16 -11.89 5.66
N LEU A 49 11.20 -11.57 4.37
CA LEU A 49 10.53 -12.34 3.32
C LEU A 49 11.18 -13.70 3.08
N ARG A 50 12.49 -13.83 3.31
CA ARG A 50 13.26 -15.07 3.09
C ARG A 50 12.95 -15.65 1.70
N LEU A 51 12.41 -16.86 1.64
CA LEU A 51 12.03 -17.52 0.40
C LEU A 51 10.92 -16.76 -0.33
N LYS A 52 9.94 -16.13 0.35
CA LYS A 52 8.80 -15.43 -0.28
C LYS A 52 9.23 -14.27 -1.21
N ILE A 53 10.50 -13.85 -1.18
CA ILE A 53 11.07 -12.87 -2.10
C ILE A 53 10.88 -13.25 -3.58
N HIS A 54 10.93 -14.54 -3.92
CA HIS A 54 10.77 -15.00 -5.30
C HIS A 54 9.37 -14.70 -5.84
N LEU A 55 8.34 -14.72 -4.99
CA LEU A 55 6.97 -14.36 -5.36
C LEU A 55 6.91 -12.89 -5.75
N LEU A 56 7.44 -12.01 -4.90
CA LEU A 56 7.47 -10.57 -5.19
C LEU A 56 8.27 -10.25 -6.45
N LEU A 57 9.40 -10.92 -6.66
CA LEU A 57 10.20 -10.75 -7.87
C LEU A 57 9.42 -11.21 -9.10
N SER A 58 8.82 -12.40 -9.05
CA SER A 58 7.98 -12.95 -10.13
C SER A 58 6.85 -12.00 -10.50
N TRP A 59 6.08 -11.54 -9.51
CA TRP A 59 4.99 -10.58 -9.71
C TRP A 59 5.48 -9.26 -10.30
N SER A 60 6.60 -8.74 -9.80
CA SER A 60 7.20 -7.51 -10.36
C SER A 60 7.61 -7.67 -11.82
N LEU A 61 8.14 -8.85 -12.20
CA LEU A 61 8.56 -9.12 -13.57
C LEU A 61 7.39 -9.29 -14.55
N LYS A 62 6.18 -9.64 -14.05
CA LYS A 62 4.93 -9.68 -14.84
C LYS A 62 4.37 -8.29 -15.17
N GLU A 63 4.82 -7.24 -14.49
CA GLU A 63 4.30 -5.89 -14.68
C GLU A 63 4.69 -5.29 -16.03
N GLN A 64 3.82 -4.44 -16.60
CA GLN A 64 4.13 -3.72 -17.84
C GLN A 64 5.13 -2.58 -17.60
N GLY A 65 6.08 -2.43 -18.53
CA GLY A 65 7.12 -1.40 -18.51
C GLY A 65 8.54 -1.96 -18.62
N SER A 66 9.53 -1.07 -18.52
CA SER A 66 10.94 -1.43 -18.63
C SER A 66 11.42 -2.29 -17.46
N PHE A 67 12.52 -3.03 -17.64
CA PHE A 67 13.13 -3.82 -16.58
C PHE A 67 13.44 -2.97 -15.33
N ALA A 68 13.98 -1.77 -15.51
CA ALA A 68 14.25 -0.85 -14.41
C ALA A 68 12.96 -0.43 -13.67
N PHE A 69 11.85 -0.24 -14.38
CA PHE A 69 10.56 0.04 -13.76
C PHE A 69 10.06 -1.14 -12.91
N ARG A 70 10.14 -2.36 -13.45
CA ARG A 70 9.78 -3.60 -12.74
C ARG A 70 10.63 -3.82 -11.49
N MET A 71 11.94 -3.59 -11.57
CA MET A 71 12.83 -3.69 -10.40
C MET A 71 12.56 -2.61 -9.34
N ASN A 72 12.07 -1.43 -9.74
CA ASN A 72 11.61 -0.42 -8.79
C ASN A 72 10.32 -0.86 -8.06
N ILE A 73 9.40 -1.54 -8.74
CA ILE A 73 8.21 -2.14 -8.11
C ILE A 73 8.66 -3.18 -7.08
N PHE A 74 9.55 -4.09 -7.47
CA PHE A 74 10.12 -5.11 -6.58
C PHE A 74 10.74 -4.48 -5.33
N ARG A 75 11.64 -3.51 -5.51
CA ARG A 75 12.29 -2.81 -4.40
C ARG A 75 11.25 -2.16 -3.48
N ASN A 76 10.26 -1.47 -4.04
CA ASN A 76 9.21 -0.82 -3.26
C ASN A 76 8.38 -1.84 -2.46
N ALA A 77 8.07 -3.00 -3.04
CA ALA A 77 7.34 -4.06 -2.36
C ALA A 77 8.12 -4.62 -1.18
N VAL A 78 9.40 -4.98 -1.39
CA VAL A 78 10.29 -5.47 -0.33
C VAL A 78 10.45 -4.42 0.78
N SER A 79 10.67 -3.16 0.43
CA SER A 79 10.80 -2.08 1.42
C SER A 79 9.55 -1.92 2.29
N LYS A 80 8.33 -2.12 1.76
CA LYS A 80 7.09 -2.08 2.57
C LYS A 80 7.09 -3.11 3.69
N PHE A 81 7.55 -4.34 3.42
CA PHE A 81 7.71 -5.34 4.48
C PHE A 81 8.77 -4.95 5.51
N GLY A 82 9.87 -4.34 5.07
CA GLY A 82 10.88 -3.84 6.01
C GLY A 82 10.37 -2.73 6.92
N ILE A 83 9.55 -1.82 6.39
CA ILE A 83 8.87 -0.77 7.16
C ILE A 83 7.91 -1.40 8.17
N PHE A 84 7.09 -2.36 7.72
CA PHE A 84 6.20 -3.11 8.60
C PHE A 84 6.95 -3.74 9.78
N VAL A 85 8.08 -4.41 9.51
CA VAL A 85 8.92 -5.03 10.56
C VAL A 85 9.54 -3.99 11.49
N ASP A 86 10.05 -2.89 10.96
CA ASP A 86 10.65 -1.79 11.75
C ASP A 86 9.61 -1.17 12.70
N LEU A 87 8.43 -0.87 12.18
CA LEU A 87 7.33 -0.29 12.94
C LEU A 87 6.81 -1.26 14.01
N LYS A 88 6.61 -2.52 13.62
CA LYS A 88 6.21 -3.59 14.54
C LYS A 88 7.23 -3.73 15.68
N LYS A 89 8.54 -3.71 15.40
CA LYS A 89 9.54 -3.89 16.45
C LYS A 89 9.71 -2.66 17.36
N ASN A 90 9.71 -1.46 16.81
CA ASN A 90 10.12 -0.27 17.56
C ASN A 90 8.97 0.54 18.16
N TYR A 91 7.72 0.30 17.71
CA TYR A 91 6.57 1.14 18.09
C TYR A 91 5.40 0.33 18.68
N ILE A 92 5.55 -0.98 18.89
CA ILE A 92 4.51 -1.80 19.56
C ILE A 92 4.24 -1.34 21.00
N ASP A 93 5.29 -0.99 21.74
CA ASP A 93 5.22 -0.70 23.18
C ASP A 93 5.27 0.81 23.52
N SER A 94 5.35 1.68 22.52
CA SER A 94 5.51 3.13 22.75
C SER A 94 4.21 3.88 23.03
N GLY A 95 3.05 3.22 22.90
CA GLY A 95 1.73 3.85 23.01
C GLY A 95 1.40 4.83 21.88
N GLN A 96 2.27 4.97 20.87
CA GLN A 96 2.07 5.91 19.76
C GLN A 96 1.25 5.28 18.63
N ILE A 97 0.38 6.08 18.02
CA ILE A 97 -0.34 5.74 16.79
C ILE A 97 0.54 6.14 15.61
N MET A 98 1.03 5.15 14.86
CA MET A 98 1.87 5.34 13.68
C MET A 98 1.04 5.15 12.42
N ILE A 99 1.11 6.11 11.50
CA ILE A 99 0.43 6.02 10.21
C ILE A 99 1.43 5.84 9.08
N VAL A 100 1.12 4.87 8.23
CA VAL A 100 1.85 4.59 6.99
C VAL A 100 0.96 4.91 5.78
N ASP A 101 1.42 5.85 4.93
CA ASP A 101 0.86 6.05 3.59
C ASP A 101 1.31 4.90 2.70
N GLU A 102 0.36 4.14 2.15
CA GLU A 102 0.64 3.01 1.29
C GLU A 102 1.61 2.02 1.96
N GLY A 103 1.16 1.32 3.00
CA GLY A 103 1.93 0.23 3.61
C GLY A 103 1.85 -1.09 2.82
N ILE A 104 1.92 -2.22 3.51
CA ILE A 104 1.80 -3.55 2.87
C ILE A 104 0.37 -3.82 2.37
N SER A 105 -0.64 -3.23 3.00
CA SER A 105 -2.05 -3.22 2.55
C SER A 105 -2.23 -2.52 1.18
N HIS A 106 -1.23 -1.84 0.66
CA HIS A 106 -1.28 -1.23 -0.67
C HIS A 106 -0.67 -2.11 -1.77
N LEU A 107 -0.06 -3.24 -1.43
CA LEU A 107 0.58 -4.13 -2.42
C LEU A 107 -0.36 -4.64 -3.53
N PRO A 108 -1.67 -4.88 -3.30
CA PRO A 108 -2.59 -5.23 -4.37
C PRO A 108 -2.62 -4.20 -5.51
N PHE A 109 -2.61 -2.91 -5.19
CA PHE A 109 -2.52 -1.83 -6.18
C PHE A 109 -1.11 -1.71 -6.79
N LEU A 110 -0.09 -2.18 -6.09
CA LEU A 110 1.27 -2.23 -6.61
C LEU A 110 1.47 -3.33 -7.65
N PHE A 111 0.80 -4.48 -7.54
CA PHE A 111 0.91 -5.61 -8.49
C PHE A 111 -0.34 -5.73 -9.37
N GLN A 112 -0.40 -4.92 -10.43
CA GLN A 112 -1.56 -4.83 -11.31
C GLN A 112 -1.81 -6.09 -12.12
N ASN A 113 -0.73 -6.82 -12.48
CA ASN A 113 -0.78 -8.02 -13.33
C ASN A 113 -0.74 -9.33 -12.54
N THR A 114 -0.85 -9.26 -11.22
CA THR A 114 -1.01 -10.42 -10.35
C THR A 114 -2.45 -10.46 -9.85
N GLU A 115 -2.99 -11.66 -9.72
CA GLU A 115 -4.31 -11.86 -9.15
C GLU A 115 -4.35 -11.38 -7.69
N THR A 116 -5.36 -10.57 -7.37
CA THR A 116 -5.46 -9.87 -6.09
C THR A 116 -5.46 -10.84 -4.90
N HIS A 117 -6.12 -11.99 -5.04
CA HIS A 117 -6.22 -13.01 -4.00
C HIS A 117 -4.86 -13.59 -3.60
N LEU A 118 -3.95 -13.83 -4.57
CA LEU A 118 -2.59 -14.33 -4.30
C LEU A 118 -1.77 -13.31 -3.50
N VAL A 119 -1.95 -12.02 -3.80
CA VAL A 119 -1.32 -10.95 -3.04
C VAL A 119 -1.85 -10.93 -1.61
N LEU A 120 -3.17 -11.09 -1.41
CA LEU A 120 -3.74 -11.12 -0.07
C LEU A 120 -3.34 -12.36 0.74
N GLU A 121 -3.22 -13.52 0.09
CA GLU A 121 -2.74 -14.74 0.73
C GLU A 121 -1.33 -14.55 1.32
N LEU A 122 -0.44 -13.87 0.57
CA LEU A 122 0.89 -13.53 1.07
C LEU A 122 0.85 -12.65 2.32
N LEU A 123 -0.14 -11.74 2.40
CA LEU A 123 -0.25 -10.71 3.45
C LEU A 123 -1.12 -11.12 4.64
N ARG A 124 -1.77 -12.29 4.56
CA ARG A 124 -2.81 -12.69 5.51
C ARG A 124 -2.35 -12.64 6.96
N SER A 125 -1.13 -13.12 7.24
CA SER A 125 -0.57 -13.07 8.59
C SER A 125 -0.36 -11.65 9.09
N GLU A 126 0.17 -10.79 8.24
CA GLU A 126 0.55 -9.43 8.60
C GLU A 126 -0.64 -8.48 8.69
N LEU A 127 -1.66 -8.65 7.83
CA LEU A 127 -2.88 -7.83 7.88
C LEU A 127 -3.64 -7.99 9.18
N SER A 128 -3.63 -9.19 9.78
CA SER A 128 -4.28 -9.42 11.09
C SER A 128 -3.71 -8.55 12.21
N ASP A 129 -2.50 -8.01 12.00
CA ASP A 129 -1.81 -7.10 12.88
C ASP A 129 -1.89 -5.62 12.41
N ILE A 130 -2.83 -5.25 11.54
CA ILE A 130 -2.89 -3.89 10.98
C ILE A 130 -4.34 -3.39 10.98
N GLU A 131 -4.52 -2.16 11.46
CA GLU A 131 -5.74 -1.40 11.20
C GLU A 131 -5.61 -0.71 9.84
N VAL A 132 -6.60 -0.90 8.97
CA VAL A 132 -6.58 -0.37 7.61
C VAL A 132 -7.63 0.73 7.50
N ILE A 133 -7.18 1.94 7.16
CA ILE A 133 -8.06 2.99 6.65
C ILE A 133 -8.09 2.88 5.13
N PHE A 134 -9.27 2.60 4.60
CA PHE A 134 -9.50 2.53 3.17
C PHE A 134 -10.12 3.84 2.67
N LEU A 135 -9.45 4.50 1.74
CA LEU A 135 -9.99 5.69 1.06
C LEU A 135 -10.62 5.29 -0.27
N PRO A 136 -11.96 5.31 -0.39
CA PRO A 136 -12.65 4.93 -1.61
C PRO A 136 -12.35 5.86 -2.78
N ASN A 137 -12.61 5.36 -3.98
CA ASN A 137 -12.52 6.12 -5.22
C ASN A 137 -13.42 7.39 -5.19
N PRO A 138 -12.86 8.60 -5.33
CA PRO A 138 -13.62 9.86 -5.31
C PRO A 138 -14.41 10.14 -6.60
N GLY A 139 -14.44 9.19 -7.55
CA GLY A 139 -15.08 9.30 -8.85
C GLY A 139 -14.10 9.14 -10.02
N SER A 140 -14.53 8.45 -11.06
CA SER A 140 -13.68 8.11 -12.22
C SER A 140 -13.14 9.36 -12.95
N SER A 141 -13.96 10.41 -13.12
CA SER A 141 -13.52 11.66 -13.75
C SER A 141 -12.37 12.31 -12.95
N THR A 142 -12.56 12.43 -11.65
CA THR A 142 -11.58 13.00 -10.71
C THR A 142 -10.29 12.19 -10.67
N ILE A 143 -10.36 10.85 -10.61
CA ILE A 143 -9.17 10.00 -10.68
C ILE A 143 -8.43 10.18 -12.00
N LYS A 144 -9.15 10.16 -13.13
CA LYS A 144 -8.53 10.29 -14.46
C LYS A 144 -7.79 11.61 -14.61
N GLU A 145 -8.39 12.70 -14.15
CA GLU A 145 -7.76 14.02 -14.13
C GLU A 145 -6.50 14.03 -13.26
N ARG A 146 -6.59 13.53 -12.03
CA ARG A 146 -5.45 13.47 -11.09
C ARG A 146 -4.31 12.58 -11.58
N LEU A 147 -4.62 11.45 -12.20
CA LEU A 147 -3.61 10.55 -12.77
C LEU A 147 -2.83 11.21 -13.90
N LYS A 148 -3.53 11.96 -14.77
CA LYS A 148 -2.91 12.70 -15.87
C LYS A 148 -2.11 13.89 -15.36
N SER A 149 -2.67 14.72 -14.49
CA SER A 149 -2.02 15.94 -13.99
C SER A 149 -0.75 15.63 -13.18
N ARG A 150 -0.76 14.56 -12.38
CA ARG A 150 0.42 14.10 -11.62
C ARG A 150 1.45 13.34 -12.46
N GLY A 151 1.12 12.97 -13.70
CA GLY A 151 2.02 12.21 -14.57
C GLY A 151 2.35 10.83 -14.00
N HIS A 152 1.32 10.06 -13.61
CA HIS A 152 1.52 8.77 -12.95
C HIS A 152 2.38 7.83 -13.80
N LYS A 153 3.50 7.30 -13.23
CA LYS A 153 4.55 6.59 -13.97
C LYS A 153 4.05 5.40 -14.80
N ARG A 154 3.00 4.72 -14.34
CA ARG A 154 2.39 3.58 -15.05
C ARG A 154 1.72 3.98 -16.37
N LEU A 155 1.25 5.23 -16.51
CA LEU A 155 0.62 5.72 -17.73
C LEU A 155 1.60 5.89 -18.90
N LYS A 156 2.91 5.75 -18.65
CA LYS A 156 3.91 5.65 -19.72
C LYS A 156 3.83 4.31 -20.46
N TYR A 157 3.23 3.30 -19.85
CA TYR A 157 3.22 1.91 -20.35
C TYR A 157 1.80 1.32 -20.47
N LEU A 158 0.82 1.93 -19.80
CA LEU A 158 -0.56 1.44 -19.74
C LEU A 158 -1.55 2.51 -20.21
N ASN A 159 -2.62 2.05 -20.85
CA ASN A 159 -3.78 2.89 -21.11
C ASN A 159 -4.45 3.28 -19.77
N VAL A 160 -4.85 4.55 -19.66
CA VAL A 160 -5.45 5.11 -18.43
C VAL A 160 -6.76 4.43 -18.05
N ASP A 161 -7.60 4.09 -19.03
CA ASP A 161 -8.91 3.48 -18.78
C ASP A 161 -8.76 2.03 -18.33
N SER A 162 -7.86 1.26 -18.97
CA SER A 162 -7.52 -0.09 -18.51
C SER A 162 -6.91 -0.10 -17.10
N PHE A 163 -6.02 0.86 -16.81
CA PHE A 163 -5.42 1.01 -15.48
C PHE A 163 -6.47 1.36 -14.42
N MET A 164 -7.40 2.26 -14.73
CA MET A 164 -8.49 2.60 -13.81
C MET A 164 -9.44 1.42 -13.59
N SER A 165 -9.81 0.69 -14.65
CA SER A 165 -10.65 -0.50 -14.52
C SER A 165 -10.01 -1.54 -13.60
N ARG A 166 -8.73 -1.86 -13.80
CA ARG A 166 -8.03 -2.82 -12.93
C ARG A 166 -7.97 -2.38 -11.47
N ASN A 167 -7.72 -1.09 -11.22
CA ASN A 167 -7.72 -0.56 -9.85
C ASN A 167 -9.11 -0.62 -9.21
N ARG A 168 -10.19 -0.47 -9.99
CA ARG A 168 -11.56 -0.66 -9.52
C ARG A 168 -11.83 -2.10 -9.11
N ASP A 169 -11.41 -3.06 -9.94
CA ASP A 169 -11.56 -4.48 -9.62
C ASP A 169 -10.80 -4.86 -8.35
N ILE A 170 -9.58 -4.33 -8.19
CA ILE A 170 -8.80 -4.50 -6.96
C ILE A 170 -9.56 -3.89 -5.77
N GLU A 171 -10.01 -2.64 -5.87
CA GLU A 171 -10.75 -1.96 -4.79
C GLU A 171 -11.99 -2.73 -4.34
N CYS A 172 -12.85 -3.15 -5.27
CA CYS A 172 -14.04 -3.94 -4.95
C CYS A 172 -13.66 -5.23 -4.19
N TYR A 173 -12.60 -5.91 -4.63
CA TYR A 173 -12.13 -7.12 -3.96
C TYR A 173 -11.53 -6.84 -2.57
N LEU A 174 -10.83 -5.71 -2.39
CA LEU A 174 -10.25 -5.37 -1.08
C LEU A 174 -11.32 -4.98 -0.06
N ILE A 175 -12.36 -4.24 -0.45
CA ILE A 175 -13.47 -3.85 0.42
C ILE A 175 -14.20 -5.09 0.96
N ASP A 176 -14.36 -6.11 0.12
CA ASP A 176 -14.97 -7.39 0.52
C ASP A 176 -14.06 -8.21 1.46
N GLN A 177 -12.75 -8.23 1.22
CA GLN A 177 -11.83 -9.13 1.91
C GLN A 177 -11.19 -8.55 3.18
N TYR A 178 -10.95 -7.24 3.24
CA TYR A 178 -10.27 -6.61 4.39
C TYR A 178 -11.00 -6.69 5.72
N PRO A 179 -12.35 -6.69 5.81
CA PRO A 179 -13.04 -6.94 7.07
C PRO A 179 -12.69 -8.29 7.71
N HIS A 180 -12.26 -9.26 6.91
CA HIS A 180 -11.93 -10.62 7.34
C HIS A 180 -10.44 -10.88 7.54
N LEU A 181 -9.59 -10.01 7.00
CA LEU A 181 -8.12 -10.20 6.97
C LEU A 181 -7.37 -9.19 7.83
N SER A 182 -7.91 -7.98 8.00
CA SER A 182 -7.28 -6.92 8.78
C SER A 182 -7.71 -6.95 10.25
N LYS A 183 -6.94 -6.32 11.15
CA LYS A 183 -7.34 -6.16 12.56
C LYS A 183 -8.66 -5.39 12.66
N ASN A 184 -8.77 -4.32 11.87
CA ASN A 184 -9.97 -3.52 11.72
C ASN A 184 -9.92 -2.80 10.36
N LEU A 185 -11.09 -2.57 9.77
CA LEU A 185 -11.25 -1.79 8.54
C LEU A 185 -12.11 -0.57 8.84
N ILE A 186 -11.59 0.60 8.49
CA ILE A 186 -12.33 1.87 8.50
C ILE A 186 -12.42 2.36 7.07
N ILE A 187 -13.63 2.55 6.55
CA ILE A 187 -13.86 3.13 5.22
C ILE A 187 -14.11 4.63 5.40
N PHE A 188 -13.26 5.46 4.82
CA PHE A 188 -13.36 6.90 5.00
C PHE A 188 -14.53 7.47 4.20
N GLY A 189 -15.48 8.11 4.90
CA GLY A 189 -16.68 8.73 4.31
C GLY A 189 -18.00 8.00 4.59
N ASP A 190 -17.99 6.91 5.36
CA ASP A 190 -19.18 6.14 5.77
C ASP A 190 -19.62 6.43 7.23
N ASP A 191 -19.29 7.61 7.77
CA ASP A 191 -19.76 8.08 9.09
C ASP A 191 -21.06 8.92 9.01
#